data_AF-A0A0D9NU64-F1
#
_entry.id   AF-A0A0D9NU64-F1
#
_cell.length_a   1.000
_cell.length_b   1.000
_cell.length_c   1.000
_cell.angle_alpha   90.00
_cell.angle_beta   90.00
_cell.angle_gamma   90.00
#
_symmetry.space_group_name_H-M   'P 1'
#
loop_
_entity.id
_entity.type
_entity.pdbx_description
1 polymer ?
#
loop_
_entity_poly.entity_id
_entity_poly.type
_entity_poly.pdbx_seq_one_letter_code
_entity_poly.pdbx_strand_id
1 'polypeptide(L)'
;MSNFSTRHMVSHVNEHEHERHFLGPLAHLLRRQLAHELEEPWDTAVRDAYLSALNCVAAVWAAMLDRRPPGSVARRLVVFPLLVDARFVDMVDEKRPRALVVMAHYFALLAMLRGFWWVGDAGPREVRAIARHLPAEWQAWLRWPLEILKDQIVFTHDIEVDRLSEYAAGLSLHI
;
A
#
# COMPACT_ATOMS: atom_id res chain seq x y z
N MET A 1 -9.31 29.99 41.11
CA MET A 1 -9.62 30.43 39.73
C MET A 1 -8.39 30.12 38.88
N SER A 2 -8.24 28.87 38.44
CA SER A 2 -8.66 28.35 37.14
C SER A 2 -8.02 29.09 35.97
N ASN A 3 -7.10 28.41 35.27
CA ASN A 3 -7.21 28.17 33.83
C ASN A 3 -6.36 26.96 33.48
N PHE A 4 -6.94 25.80 33.79
CA PHE A 4 -6.61 24.52 33.17
C PHE A 4 -7.37 24.45 31.83
N SER A 5 -6.81 23.72 30.87
CA SER A 5 -7.53 23.16 29.72
C SER A 5 -7.91 24.10 28.57
N THR A 6 -7.02 24.22 27.59
CA THR A 6 -7.42 24.29 26.17
C THR A 6 -6.37 23.69 25.23
N ARG A 7 -5.13 23.48 25.68
CA ARG A 7 -4.06 22.96 24.83
C ARG A 7 -4.00 21.44 24.63
N HIS A 8 -4.82 20.66 25.33
CA HIS A 8 -4.80 19.20 25.28
C HIS A 8 -5.97 18.56 24.49
N MET A 9 -6.85 19.35 23.88
CA MET A 9 -8.04 18.83 23.18
C MET A 9 -8.04 19.06 21.67
N VAL A 10 -6.89 19.44 21.09
CA VAL A 10 -6.71 19.60 19.63
C VAL A 10 -5.76 18.54 19.06
N SER A 11 -5.06 17.77 19.91
CA SER A 11 -4.17 16.70 19.43
C SER A 11 -4.87 15.40 19.07
N HIS A 12 -6.04 15.10 19.65
CA HIS A 12 -6.75 13.83 19.38
C HIS A 12 -7.73 13.88 18.19
N VAL A 13 -8.01 15.07 17.63
CA VAL A 13 -8.91 15.19 16.47
C VAL A 13 -8.13 15.15 15.14
N ASN A 14 -6.81 15.36 15.18
CA ASN A 14 -5.99 15.50 13.97
C ASN A 14 -5.30 14.21 13.50
N GLU A 15 -5.26 13.16 14.33
CA GLU A 15 -4.72 11.85 13.94
C GLU A 15 -5.64 11.14 12.95
N HIS A 16 -6.96 11.24 13.14
CA HIS A 16 -7.95 10.62 12.25
C HIS A 16 -8.15 11.34 10.91
N GLU A 17 -7.80 12.63 10.79
CA GLU A 17 -7.89 13.36 9.52
C GLU A 17 -6.64 13.16 8.64
N HIS A 18 -5.47 12.97 9.25
CA HIS A 18 -4.24 12.61 8.51
C HIS A 18 -4.30 11.20 7.94
N GLU A 19 -4.82 10.23 8.70
CA GLU A 19 -4.99 8.84 8.20
C GLU A 19 -5.93 8.76 6.98
N ARG A 20 -6.97 9.60 6.93
CA ARG A 20 -7.93 9.63 5.83
C ARG A 20 -7.38 10.25 4.54
N HIS A 21 -6.45 11.20 4.64
CA HIS A 21 -5.75 11.75 3.48
C HIS A 21 -4.62 10.83 2.98
N PHE A 22 -4.02 10.06 3.88
CA PHE A 22 -2.89 9.19 3.56
C PHE A 22 -3.28 7.98 2.72
N LEU A 23 -4.46 7.40 2.99
CA LEU A 23 -4.95 6.22 2.26
C LEU A 23 -5.37 6.52 0.82
N GLY A 24 -5.54 7.79 0.43
CA GLY A 24 -6.06 8.30 -0.85
C GLY A 24 -6.44 7.25 -1.90
N PRO A 25 -5.48 6.77 -2.72
CA PRO A 25 -5.74 5.83 -3.82
C PRO A 25 -6.14 4.41 -3.37
N LEU A 26 -5.82 3.99 -2.15
CA LEU A 26 -6.06 2.65 -1.62
C LEU A 26 -7.22 2.59 -0.60
N ALA A 27 -7.79 3.73 -0.22
CA ALA A 27 -8.91 3.79 0.73
C ALA A 27 -10.11 2.96 0.26
N HIS A 28 -10.27 2.78 -1.05
CA HIS A 28 -11.31 1.93 -1.63
C HIS A 28 -11.15 0.44 -1.24
N LEU A 29 -9.95 -0.02 -0.90
CA LEU A 29 -9.68 -1.39 -0.43
C LEU A 29 -10.19 -1.67 0.99
N LEU A 30 -10.63 -0.66 1.74
CA LEU A 30 -11.32 -0.84 3.02
C LEU A 30 -12.84 -0.84 2.87
N ARG A 31 -13.35 -0.43 1.70
CA ARG A 31 -14.79 -0.43 1.46
C ARG A 31 -15.25 -1.86 1.29
N ARG A 32 -16.38 -2.18 1.95
CA ARG A 32 -17.08 -3.47 1.85
C ARG A 32 -18.46 -3.19 1.27
N GLN A 33 -18.55 -3.20 -0.05
CA GLN A 33 -19.76 -2.86 -0.81
C GLN A 33 -20.34 -4.05 -1.57
N LEU A 34 -19.56 -5.11 -1.77
CA LEU A 34 -19.94 -6.28 -2.58
C LEU A 34 -20.18 -7.51 -1.70
N ALA A 35 -21.04 -8.43 -2.17
CA ALA A 35 -21.46 -9.58 -1.37
C ALA A 35 -20.28 -10.45 -0.90
N HIS A 36 -19.33 -10.74 -1.78
CA HIS A 36 -18.12 -11.52 -1.48
C HIS A 36 -17.18 -10.84 -0.46
N GLU A 37 -17.33 -9.54 -0.25
CA GLU A 37 -16.57 -8.79 0.75
C GLU A 37 -17.19 -8.90 2.15
N LEU A 38 -18.48 -9.20 2.22
CA LEU A 38 -19.25 -9.29 3.46
C LEU A 38 -19.07 -10.63 4.17
N GLU A 39 -18.62 -11.66 3.46
CA GLU A 39 -18.32 -13.00 3.99
C GLU A 39 -17.11 -13.00 4.95
N GLU A 40 -16.22 -12.03 4.79
CA GLU A 40 -15.01 -11.89 5.58
C GLU A 40 -15.33 -11.47 7.05
N PRO A 41 -14.80 -12.17 8.07
CA PRO A 41 -14.90 -11.73 9.45
C PRO A 41 -14.27 -10.35 9.62
N TRP A 42 -15.03 -9.41 10.20
CA TRP A 42 -14.66 -7.99 10.23
C TRP A 42 -14.82 -7.39 11.62
N ASP A 43 -14.01 -7.91 12.55
CA ASP A 43 -13.86 -7.28 13.86
C ASP A 43 -12.90 -6.08 13.79
N THR A 44 -12.82 -5.35 14.91
CA THR A 44 -11.94 -4.19 15.07
C THR A 44 -10.48 -4.53 14.74
N ALA A 45 -10.01 -5.70 15.18
CA ALA A 45 -8.62 -6.09 15.01
C ALA A 45 -8.27 -6.44 13.55
N VAL A 46 -9.19 -7.07 12.80
CA VAL A 46 -9.04 -7.27 11.34
C VAL A 46 -8.95 -5.93 10.63
N ARG A 47 -9.84 -5.00 10.97
CA ARG A 47 -9.85 -3.67 10.36
C ARG A 47 -8.55 -2.92 10.65
N ASP A 48 -8.09 -2.95 11.89
CA ASP A 48 -6.88 -2.24 12.31
C ASP A 48 -5.63 -2.84 11.67
N ALA A 49 -5.58 -4.17 11.49
CA ALA A 49 -4.55 -4.86 10.72
C ALA A 49 -4.52 -4.42 9.25
N TYR A 50 -5.67 -4.31 8.58
CA TYR A 50 -5.73 -3.76 7.22
C TYR A 50 -5.30 -2.30 7.14
N LEU A 51 -5.73 -1.47 8.09
CA LEU A 51 -5.33 -0.06 8.18
C LEU A 51 -3.81 0.06 8.32
N SER A 52 -3.20 -0.73 9.20
CA SER A 52 -1.74 -0.75 9.38
C SER A 52 -1.01 -1.08 8.07
N ALA A 53 -1.41 -2.14 7.38
CA ALA A 53 -0.79 -2.53 6.11
C ALA A 53 -0.96 -1.45 5.02
N LEU A 54 -2.18 -0.93 4.86
CA LEU A 54 -2.49 0.10 3.87
C LEU A 54 -1.76 1.41 4.16
N ASN A 55 -1.62 1.81 5.42
CA ASN A 55 -0.82 2.96 5.81
C ASN A 55 0.64 2.78 5.38
N CYS A 56 1.21 1.59 5.52
CA CYS A 56 2.58 1.37 5.07
C CYS A 56 2.72 1.47 3.54
N VAL A 57 1.78 0.91 2.77
CA VAL A 57 1.77 1.03 1.30
C VAL A 57 1.58 2.51 0.88
N ALA A 58 0.66 3.22 1.51
CA ALA A 58 0.45 4.64 1.31
C ALA A 58 1.70 5.48 1.62
N ALA A 59 2.46 5.13 2.66
CA ALA A 59 3.70 5.82 3.01
C ALA A 59 4.80 5.65 1.96
N VAL A 60 4.86 4.49 1.31
CA VAL A 60 5.77 4.25 0.18
C VAL A 60 5.34 5.12 -1.00
N TRP A 61 4.05 5.11 -1.32
CA TRP A 61 3.48 5.91 -2.42
C TRP A 61 3.73 7.41 -2.24
N ALA A 62 3.41 7.95 -1.05
CA ALA A 62 3.65 9.35 -0.73
C ALA A 62 5.14 9.71 -0.86
N ALA A 63 6.05 8.83 -0.43
CA ALA A 63 7.48 9.06 -0.59
C ALA A 63 7.92 9.10 -2.06
N MET A 64 7.26 8.35 -2.96
CA MET A 64 7.52 8.46 -4.40
C MET A 64 7.05 9.80 -4.96
N LEU A 65 5.87 10.28 -4.54
CA LEU A 65 5.32 11.57 -4.97
C LEU A 65 6.13 12.77 -4.45
N ASP A 66 6.58 12.72 -3.20
CA ASP A 66 7.33 13.78 -2.49
C ASP A 66 8.77 13.99 -2.99
N ARG A 67 9.13 13.45 -4.17
CA ARG A 67 10.49 13.53 -4.72
C ARG A 67 11.53 13.07 -3.67
N ARG A 68 11.26 11.95 -2.99
CA ARG A 68 12.26 11.37 -2.08
C ARG A 68 13.28 10.55 -2.88
N PRO A 69 14.54 10.47 -2.45
CA PRO A 69 15.52 9.63 -3.11
C PRO A 69 15.04 8.16 -3.21
N PRO A 70 15.28 7.47 -4.34
CA PRO A 70 14.88 6.07 -4.54
C PRO A 70 15.32 5.15 -3.39
N GLY A 71 16.51 5.35 -2.83
CA GLY A 71 16.97 4.59 -1.65
C GLY A 71 16.10 4.80 -0.40
N SER A 72 15.52 5.99 -0.20
CA SER A 72 14.57 6.23 0.89
C SER A 72 13.24 5.51 0.68
N VAL A 73 12.78 5.40 -0.56
CA VAL A 73 11.57 4.65 -0.93
C VAL A 73 11.83 3.15 -0.75
N ALA A 74 12.97 2.67 -1.26
CA ALA A 74 13.40 1.28 -1.13
C ALA A 74 13.51 0.84 0.34
N ARG A 75 14.07 1.69 1.21
CA ARG A 75 14.13 1.43 2.65
C ARG A 75 12.74 1.25 3.28
N ARG A 76 11.75 2.05 2.88
CA ARG A 76 10.37 1.91 3.39
C ARG A 76 9.75 0.57 2.96
N LEU A 77 10.02 0.13 1.73
CA LEU A 77 9.56 -1.17 1.24
C LEU A 77 10.21 -2.36 1.98
N VAL A 78 11.49 -2.26 2.37
CA VAL A 78 12.17 -3.30 3.16
C VAL A 78 11.65 -3.34 4.60
N VAL A 79 11.30 -2.19 5.17
CA VAL A 79 10.83 -2.10 6.56
C VAL A 79 9.36 -2.52 6.69
N PHE A 80 8.58 -2.51 5.59
CA PHE A 80 7.17 -2.90 5.58
C PHE A 80 6.85 -4.21 6.34
N PRO A 81 7.53 -5.35 6.08
CA PRO A 81 7.21 -6.60 6.78
C PRO A 81 7.45 -6.55 8.30
N LEU A 82 8.23 -5.58 8.79
CA LEU A 82 8.50 -5.38 10.20
C LEU A 82 7.47 -4.47 10.90
N LEU A 83 6.68 -3.71 10.12
CA LEU A 83 5.69 -2.75 10.64
C LEU A 83 4.26 -3.28 10.59
N VAL A 84 4.00 -4.24 9.71
CA VAL A 84 2.67 -4.80 9.51
C VAL A 84 2.24 -5.61 10.72
N ASP A 85 0.97 -5.47 11.09
CA ASP A 85 0.36 -6.20 12.20
C ASP A 85 0.43 -7.72 11.95
N ALA A 86 0.78 -8.50 12.98
CA ALA A 86 0.89 -9.96 12.87
C ALA A 86 -0.41 -10.60 12.34
N ARG A 87 -1.56 -10.04 12.70
CA ARG A 87 -2.85 -10.52 12.21
C ARG A 87 -3.04 -10.30 10.72
N PHE A 88 -2.44 -9.27 10.13
CA PHE A 88 -2.42 -9.13 8.68
C PHE A 88 -1.60 -10.24 8.02
N VAL A 89 -0.47 -10.62 8.63
CA VAL A 89 0.33 -11.75 8.16
C VAL A 89 -0.48 -13.04 8.20
N ASP A 90 -1.21 -13.29 9.28
CA ASP A 90 -2.12 -14.44 9.39
C ASP A 90 -3.18 -14.42 8.26
N MET A 91 -3.75 -13.25 7.96
CA MET A 91 -4.73 -13.11 6.86
C MET A 91 -4.13 -13.37 5.47
N VAL A 92 -2.85 -13.04 5.27
CA VAL A 92 -2.12 -13.37 4.03
C VAL A 92 -1.87 -14.88 3.94
N ASP A 93 -1.50 -15.52 5.06
CA ASP A 93 -1.28 -16.97 5.15
C ASP A 93 -2.58 -17.76 4.94
N GLU A 94 -3.70 -17.25 5.46
CA GLU A 94 -5.07 -17.72 5.20
C GLU A 94 -5.52 -17.48 3.74
N LYS A 95 -4.73 -16.74 2.97
CA LYS A 95 -5.00 -16.36 1.57
C LYS A 95 -6.32 -15.59 1.42
N ARG A 96 -6.64 -14.74 2.39
CA ARG A 96 -7.82 -13.89 2.32
C ARG A 96 -7.72 -12.96 1.11
N PRO A 97 -8.73 -12.94 0.22
CA PRO A 97 -8.61 -12.23 -1.04
C PRO A 97 -8.24 -10.74 -0.90
N ARG A 98 -8.84 -10.03 0.06
CA ARG A 98 -8.52 -8.62 0.34
C ARG A 98 -7.08 -8.42 0.78
N ALA A 99 -6.56 -9.28 1.66
CA ALA A 99 -5.16 -9.24 2.11
C ALA A 99 -4.19 -9.47 0.94
N LEU A 100 -4.50 -10.41 0.06
CA LEU A 100 -3.71 -10.65 -1.15
C LEU A 100 -3.76 -9.46 -2.12
N VAL A 101 -4.90 -8.79 -2.27
CA VAL A 101 -4.98 -7.55 -3.06
C VAL A 101 -4.06 -6.47 -2.49
N VAL A 102 -4.04 -6.25 -1.18
CA VAL A 102 -3.12 -5.30 -0.54
C VAL A 102 -1.65 -5.69 -0.81
N MET A 103 -1.32 -6.98 -0.69
CA MET A 103 0.01 -7.48 -1.02
C MET A 103 0.37 -7.30 -2.51
N ALA A 104 -0.58 -7.44 -3.43
CA ALA A 104 -0.33 -7.18 -4.85
C ALA A 104 0.05 -5.71 -5.10
N HIS A 105 -0.57 -4.76 -4.39
CA HIS A 105 -0.19 -3.35 -4.48
C HIS A 105 1.21 -3.12 -3.93
N TYR A 106 1.54 -3.72 -2.78
CA TYR A 106 2.91 -3.69 -2.25
C TYR A 106 3.94 -4.25 -3.25
N PHE A 107 3.67 -5.41 -3.84
CA PHE A 107 4.58 -6.04 -4.79
C PHE A 107 4.69 -5.29 -6.12
N ALA A 108 3.65 -4.56 -6.54
CA ALA A 108 3.74 -3.65 -7.68
C ALA A 108 4.70 -2.49 -7.40
N LEU A 109 4.65 -1.88 -6.21
CA LEU A 109 5.63 -0.88 -5.79
C LEU A 109 7.04 -1.47 -5.73
N LEU A 110 7.17 -2.71 -5.27
CA LEU A 110 8.44 -3.42 -5.26
C LEU A 110 8.96 -3.68 -6.69
N ALA A 111 8.07 -4.01 -7.64
CA ALA A 111 8.43 -4.25 -9.04
C ALA A 111 9.05 -3.01 -9.71
N MET A 112 8.58 -1.81 -9.37
CA MET A 112 9.17 -0.55 -9.83
C MET A 112 10.64 -0.43 -9.39
N LEU A 113 11.02 -1.05 -8.27
CA LEU A 113 12.39 -1.04 -7.73
C LEU A 113 13.24 -2.24 -8.16
N ARG A 114 12.86 -3.00 -9.19
CA ARG A 114 13.64 -4.18 -9.66
C ARG A 114 15.08 -3.88 -10.09
N GLY A 115 15.43 -2.58 -10.24
CA GLY A 115 16.78 -2.12 -10.53
C GLY A 115 17.74 -2.20 -9.35
N PHE A 116 17.23 -2.40 -8.14
CA PHE A 116 18.03 -2.72 -6.97
C PHE A 116 18.40 -4.21 -7.00
N TRP A 117 19.69 -4.51 -6.86
CA TRP A 117 20.24 -5.88 -6.98
C TRP A 117 19.59 -6.91 -6.04
N TRP A 118 19.07 -6.47 -4.89
CA TRP A 118 18.42 -7.34 -3.89
C TRP A 118 16.91 -7.49 -4.07
N VAL A 119 16.28 -6.71 -4.95
CA VAL A 119 14.84 -6.81 -5.25
C VAL A 119 14.61 -7.86 -6.34
N GLY A 120 15.31 -7.71 -7.47
CA GLY A 120 15.18 -8.58 -8.64
C GLY A 120 13.72 -8.71 -9.11
N ASP A 121 13.32 -9.93 -9.48
CA ASP A 121 11.99 -10.23 -10.04
C ASP A 121 10.93 -10.60 -9.00
N ALA A 122 11.17 -10.36 -7.71
CA ALA A 122 10.23 -10.72 -6.65
C ALA A 122 8.86 -10.06 -6.85
N GLY A 123 8.81 -8.73 -7.04
CA GLY A 123 7.57 -7.98 -7.24
C GLY A 123 6.69 -8.53 -8.39
N PRO A 124 7.20 -8.58 -9.64
CA PRO A 124 6.45 -9.11 -10.77
C PRO A 124 6.04 -10.58 -10.61
N ARG A 125 6.84 -11.40 -9.94
CA ARG A 125 6.51 -12.81 -9.70
C ARG A 125 5.34 -12.94 -8.74
N GLU A 126 5.36 -12.22 -7.62
CA GLU A 126 4.33 -12.32 -6.60
C GLU A 126 3.00 -11.71 -7.06
N VAL A 127 2.99 -10.56 -7.75
CA VAL A 127 1.75 -10.00 -8.33
C VAL A 127 1.07 -11.01 -9.27
N ARG A 128 1.83 -11.69 -10.13
CA ARG A 128 1.27 -12.72 -11.03
C ARG A 128 0.83 -13.98 -10.29
N ALA A 129 1.51 -14.35 -9.20
CA ALA A 129 1.08 -15.46 -8.36
C ALA A 129 -0.25 -15.16 -7.68
N ILE A 130 -0.38 -13.97 -7.08
CA ILE A 130 -1.62 -13.49 -6.45
C ILE A 130 -2.75 -13.41 -7.48
N ALA A 131 -2.50 -12.86 -8.67
CA ALA A 131 -3.51 -12.76 -9.72
C ALA A 131 -4.05 -14.12 -10.18
N ARG A 132 -3.21 -15.17 -10.19
CA ARG A 132 -3.65 -16.54 -10.50
C ARG A 132 -4.42 -17.20 -9.35
N HIS A 133 -4.22 -16.75 -8.12
CA HIS A 133 -4.87 -17.31 -6.94
C HIS A 133 -6.23 -16.66 -6.65
N LEU A 134 -6.37 -15.38 -6.97
CA LEU A 134 -7.57 -14.61 -6.63
C LEU A 134 -8.81 -15.04 -7.46
N PRO A 135 -9.98 -15.19 -6.82
CA PRO A 135 -11.24 -15.39 -7.52
C PRO A 135 -11.55 -14.29 -8.54
N ALA A 136 -12.41 -14.59 -9.50
CA ALA A 136 -12.72 -13.70 -10.62
C ALA A 136 -13.27 -12.35 -10.16
N GLU A 137 -14.08 -12.36 -9.11
CA GLU A 137 -14.65 -11.15 -8.52
C GLU A 137 -13.56 -10.18 -8.07
N TRP A 138 -12.46 -10.64 -7.46
CA TRP A 138 -11.37 -9.82 -6.94
C TRP A 138 -10.39 -9.28 -8.00
N GLN A 139 -10.51 -9.71 -9.25
CA GLN A 139 -9.58 -9.34 -10.32
C GLN A 139 -9.61 -7.86 -10.65
N ALA A 140 -10.76 -7.18 -10.47
CA ALA A 140 -10.89 -5.75 -10.76
C ALA A 140 -9.92 -4.89 -9.95
N TRP A 141 -9.61 -5.30 -8.71
CA TRP A 141 -8.67 -4.61 -7.83
C TRP A 141 -7.20 -4.87 -8.17
N LEU A 142 -6.90 -5.79 -9.09
CA LEU A 142 -5.55 -6.05 -9.58
C LEU A 142 -5.20 -5.26 -10.83
N ARG A 143 -6.13 -4.43 -11.35
CA ARG A 143 -5.89 -3.64 -12.57
C ARG A 143 -4.63 -2.81 -12.46
N TRP A 144 -4.52 -2.01 -11.39
CA TRP A 144 -3.37 -1.14 -11.17
C TRP A 144 -2.06 -1.95 -10.95
N PRO A 145 -2.00 -2.95 -10.05
CA PRO A 145 -0.81 -3.79 -9.90
C PRO A 145 -0.33 -4.42 -11.21
N LEU A 146 -1.25 -4.87 -12.07
CA LEU A 146 -0.92 -5.50 -13.35
C LEU A 146 -0.48 -4.50 -14.41
N GLU A 147 -0.99 -3.26 -14.39
CA GLU A 147 -0.54 -2.18 -15.28
C GLU A 147 0.92 -1.82 -15.03
N ILE A 148 1.33 -1.69 -13.76
CA ILE A 148 2.73 -1.44 -13.38
C ILE A 148 3.70 -2.47 -13.99
N LEU A 149 3.29 -3.73 -14.09
CA LEU A 149 4.13 -4.78 -14.67
C LEU A 149 4.30 -4.66 -16.19
N LYS A 150 3.37 -4.00 -16.89
CA LYS A 150 3.44 -3.80 -18.35
C LYS A 150 4.43 -2.71 -18.70
N ASP A 151 4.46 -1.64 -17.90
CA ASP A 151 5.27 -0.46 -18.20
C ASP A 151 6.79 -0.71 -18.09
N GLN A 152 7.20 -1.86 -17.53
CA GLN A 152 8.61 -2.28 -17.43
C GLN A 152 9.52 -1.25 -16.72
N ILE A 153 8.95 -0.32 -15.95
CA ILE A 153 9.71 0.79 -15.39
C ILE A 153 10.61 0.27 -14.27
N VAL A 154 11.89 0.67 -14.33
CA VAL A 154 12.93 0.22 -13.42
C VAL A 154 13.61 1.42 -12.80
N PHE A 155 13.47 1.57 -11.49
CA PHE A 155 14.22 2.54 -10.71
C PHE A 155 15.44 1.86 -10.08
N THR A 156 16.61 2.46 -10.30
CA THR A 156 17.88 2.08 -9.68
C THR A 156 18.25 3.11 -8.61
N HIS A 157 19.33 2.88 -7.87
CA HIS A 157 19.83 3.87 -6.91
C HIS A 157 20.30 5.20 -7.54
N ASP A 158 20.68 5.18 -8.82
CA ASP A 158 21.24 6.34 -9.54
C ASP A 158 20.20 7.17 -10.30
N ILE A 159 18.92 6.77 -10.26
CA ILE A 159 17.88 7.47 -11.00
C ILE A 159 17.64 8.86 -10.40
N GLU A 160 17.48 9.85 -11.28
CA GLU A 160 17.05 11.19 -10.90
C GLU A 160 15.72 11.09 -10.16
N VAL A 161 15.68 11.69 -8.97
CA VAL A 161 14.53 11.75 -8.08
C VAL A 161 13.27 12.24 -8.81
N ASP A 162 13.48 13.16 -9.74
CA ASP A 162 12.42 13.78 -10.54
C ASP A 162 11.69 12.76 -11.42
N ARG A 163 12.39 11.78 -12.00
CA ARG A 163 11.77 10.75 -12.86
C ARG A 163 10.84 9.82 -12.09
N LEU A 164 11.18 9.48 -10.85
CA LEU A 164 10.33 8.65 -9.99
C LEU A 164 9.05 9.39 -9.59
N SER A 165 9.18 10.66 -9.22
CA SER A 165 8.03 11.51 -8.87
C SER A 165 7.14 11.79 -10.07
N GLU A 166 7.71 12.10 -11.24
CA GLU A 166 6.97 12.31 -12.49
C GLU A 166 6.20 11.05 -12.90
N TYR A 167 6.83 9.88 -12.82
CA TYR A 167 6.14 8.62 -13.10
C TYR A 167 5.00 8.37 -12.09
N ALA A 168 5.26 8.51 -10.79
CA ALA A 168 4.25 8.34 -9.76
C ALA A 168 3.08 9.32 -9.92
N ALA A 169 3.36 10.57 -10.31
CA ALA A 169 2.33 11.57 -10.60
C ALA A 169 1.50 11.20 -11.84
N GLY A 170 2.13 10.67 -12.88
CA GLY A 170 1.45 10.17 -14.09
C GLY A 170 0.50 9.00 -13.81
N LEU A 171 0.86 8.12 -12.87
CA LEU A 171 0.02 6.99 -12.45
C LEU A 171 -1.23 7.42 -11.64
N SER A 172 -1.20 8.59 -11.01
CA SER A 172 -2.32 9.08 -10.20
C SER A 172 -3.53 9.57 -11.03
N LEU A 173 -3.40 9.66 -12.37
CA LEU A 173 -4.43 10.24 -13.25
C LEU A 173 -5.56 9.27 -13.66
N HIS A 174 -5.58 8.03 -13.16
CA HIS A 174 -6.51 6.99 -13.61
C HIS A 174 -7.30 6.24 -12.50
N ILE A 175 -7.41 6.79 -11.29
CA ILE A 175 -8.26 6.22 -10.21
C ILE A 175 -9.55 7.03 -10.03
#